data_AF-A0A2J6Q1G6-F1
#
_entry.id   AF-A0A2J6Q1G6-F1
#
_cell.length_a   1.000
_cell.length_b   1.000
_cell.length_c   1.000
_cell.angle_alpha   90.00
_cell.angle_beta   90.00
_cell.angle_gamma   90.00
#
_symmetry.space_group_name_H-M   'P 1'
#
loop_
_entity.id
_entity.type
_entity.pdbx_description
1 polymer ?
#
loop_
_entity_poly.entity_id
_entity_poly.type
_entity_poly.pdbx_seq_one_letter_code
_entity_poly.pdbx_strand_id
1 'polypeptide(L)'
;MLSRLKHLFQRSPSFDQRVRNFTPELHITNRVLERSIWCRDGAGYLKRDSPTDTPLSSLYRLYHFIITDNTIELRNELEFFCNKADWPVNAILDPKDTNPERNAILAVLTALMCRAFNRLIEKGLPRDSSPIV
;
A
#
# COMPACT_ATOMS: atom_id res chain seq x y z
N MET A 1 -12.15 -26.74 17.57
CA MET A 1 -12.70 -25.39 17.84
C MET A 1 -12.14 -24.28 16.93
N LEU A 2 -11.43 -24.59 15.82
CA LEU A 2 -10.88 -23.59 14.89
C LEU A 2 -11.51 -23.62 13.47
N SER A 3 -12.42 -24.55 13.20
CA SER A 3 -13.08 -24.66 11.88
C SER A 3 -14.18 -23.61 11.65
N ARG A 4 -14.53 -22.82 12.69
CA ARG A 4 -15.64 -21.86 12.66
C ARG A 4 -15.25 -20.40 12.36
N LEU A 5 -14.00 -20.14 11.97
CA LEU A 5 -13.55 -18.78 11.60
C LEU A 5 -13.10 -18.66 10.13
N LYS A 6 -13.02 -19.78 9.38
CA LYS A 6 -12.63 -19.75 7.96
C LYS A 6 -13.67 -19.09 7.05
N HIS A 7 -14.93 -19.04 7.45
CA HIS A 7 -16.02 -18.45 6.67
C HIS A 7 -16.18 -16.94 6.87
N LEU A 8 -15.60 -16.35 7.92
CA LEU A 8 -15.60 -14.88 8.09
C LEU A 8 -14.64 -14.18 7.11
N PHE A 9 -13.72 -14.94 6.50
CA PHE A 9 -12.79 -14.50 5.47
C PHE A 9 -12.95 -15.30 4.17
N GLN A 10 -14.10 -15.95 3.95
CA GLN A 10 -14.40 -16.50 2.63
C GLN A 10 -14.80 -15.36 1.70
N ARG A 11 -13.92 -15.05 0.74
CA ARG A 11 -14.16 -14.12 -0.37
C ARG A 11 -15.55 -14.37 -0.96
N SER A 12 -16.41 -13.36 -0.90
CA SER A 12 -17.68 -13.40 -1.61
C SER A 12 -17.43 -13.26 -3.11
N PRO A 13 -17.99 -14.12 -3.98
CA PRO A 13 -17.93 -13.95 -5.43
C PRO A 13 -18.48 -12.59 -5.90
N SER A 14 -19.38 -11.97 -5.12
CA SER A 14 -19.90 -10.63 -5.39
C SER A 14 -18.87 -9.52 -5.17
N PHE A 15 -17.89 -9.72 -4.28
CA PHE A 15 -16.78 -8.77 -4.06
C PHE A 15 -15.82 -8.80 -5.25
N ASP A 16 -15.45 -9.99 -5.72
CA ASP A 16 -14.62 -10.16 -6.93
C ASP A 16 -15.30 -9.61 -8.19
N GLN A 17 -16.64 -9.71 -8.30
CA GLN A 17 -17.40 -9.07 -9.39
C GLN A 17 -17.38 -7.54 -9.28
N ARG A 18 -17.49 -6.99 -8.06
CA ARG A 18 -17.43 -5.54 -7.82
C ARG A 18 -16.04 -4.96 -8.06
N VAL A 19 -14.98 -5.69 -7.69
CA VAL A 19 -13.57 -5.32 -7.92
C VAL A 19 -13.22 -5.40 -9.41
N ARG A 20 -13.71 -6.42 -10.13
CA ARG A 20 -13.55 -6.51 -11.61
C ARG A 20 -14.34 -5.44 -12.38
N ASN A 21 -15.49 -5.03 -11.86
CA ASN A 21 -16.28 -3.93 -12.41
C ASN A 21 -15.86 -2.55 -11.87
N PHE A 22 -14.89 -2.51 -10.95
CA PHE A 22 -14.27 -1.28 -10.47
C PHE A 22 -13.25 -0.85 -11.51
N THR A 23 -13.70 -0.04 -12.46
CA THR A 23 -12.88 0.48 -13.54
C THR A 23 -11.60 1.13 -12.97
N PRO A 24 -10.41 0.78 -13.48
CA PRO A 24 -9.13 1.36 -13.04
C PRO A 24 -9.09 2.89 -13.16
N GLU A 25 -9.92 3.46 -14.04
CA GLU A 25 -9.91 4.86 -14.43
C GLU A 25 -10.47 5.83 -13.38
N LEU A 26 -11.18 5.36 -12.34
CA LEU A 26 -11.92 6.27 -11.45
C LEU A 26 -11.21 6.66 -10.15
N HIS A 27 -10.08 6.02 -9.79
CA HIS A 27 -9.53 6.18 -8.42
C HIS A 27 -8.13 6.79 -8.31
N ILE A 28 -7.43 7.06 -9.41
CA ILE A 28 -6.17 7.83 -9.38
C ILE A 28 -6.29 8.97 -10.38
N THR A 29 -7.09 9.99 -10.05
CA THR A 29 -7.26 11.19 -10.88
C THR A 29 -5.97 12.02 -11.05
N ASN A 30 -4.89 11.65 -10.35
CA ASN A 30 -3.57 12.22 -10.54
C ASN A 30 -2.85 11.55 -11.71
N ARG A 31 -3.12 12.03 -12.94
CA ARG A 31 -2.40 11.65 -14.18
C ARG A 31 -0.86 11.68 -14.04
N VAL A 32 -0.32 12.53 -13.17
CA VAL A 32 1.12 12.63 -12.87
C VAL A 32 1.64 11.40 -12.12
N LEU A 33 0.81 10.84 -11.23
CA LEU A 33 1.14 9.67 -10.43
C LEU A 33 0.95 8.36 -11.21
N GLU A 34 -0.01 8.30 -12.16
CA GLU A 34 -0.30 7.07 -12.92
C GLU A 34 0.92 6.49 -13.66
N ARG A 35 1.78 7.33 -14.25
CA ARG A 35 2.97 6.85 -14.97
C ARG A 35 4.06 6.32 -14.05
N SER A 36 4.28 6.93 -12.89
CA SER A 36 5.34 6.49 -11.96
C SER A 36 4.91 5.34 -11.05
N ILE A 37 3.61 5.27 -10.70
CA ILE A 37 3.04 4.26 -9.80
C ILE A 37 2.98 2.87 -10.46
N TRP A 38 2.71 2.81 -11.77
CA TRP A 38 2.40 1.55 -12.47
C TRP A 38 3.48 1.09 -13.45
N CYS A 39 4.64 1.74 -13.49
CA CYS A 39 5.75 1.24 -14.29
C CYS A 39 6.13 -0.17 -13.83
N ARG A 40 6.01 -1.16 -14.72
CA ARG A 40 6.51 -2.51 -14.49
C ARG A 40 7.85 -2.71 -15.19
N ASP A 41 8.72 -3.52 -14.60
CA ASP A 41 9.95 -3.95 -15.24
C ASP A 41 9.68 -5.02 -16.33
N GLY A 42 10.74 -5.45 -17.03
CA GLY A 42 10.64 -6.49 -18.07
C GLY A 42 10.19 -7.86 -17.55
N ALA A 43 10.19 -8.09 -16.24
CA ALA A 43 9.72 -9.30 -15.59
C ALA A 43 8.26 -9.16 -15.08
N GLY A 44 7.63 -8.01 -15.27
CA GLY A 44 6.25 -7.75 -14.89
C GLY A 44 6.07 -7.31 -13.43
N TYR A 45 7.15 -7.09 -12.67
CA TYR A 45 7.09 -6.56 -11.31
C TYR A 45 6.99 -5.04 -11.31
N LEU A 46 6.37 -4.47 -10.28
CA LEU A 46 6.37 -3.01 -10.09
C LEU A 46 7.81 -2.52 -9.95
N LYS A 47 8.17 -1.55 -10.81
CA LYS A 47 9.46 -0.87 -10.78
C LYS A 47 9.47 0.11 -9.60
N ARG A 48 9.69 -0.45 -8.41
CA ARG A 48 9.97 0.30 -7.19
C ARG A 48 11.34 0.97 -7.30
N ASP A 49 11.55 2.05 -6.56
CA ASP A 49 12.85 2.73 -6.48
C ASP A 49 13.30 3.47 -7.75
N SER A 50 12.36 3.96 -8.54
CA SER A 50 12.70 4.92 -9.59
C SER A 50 13.16 6.25 -8.95
N PRO A 51 14.06 7.03 -9.57
CA PRO A 51 14.48 8.34 -9.05
C PRO A 51 13.34 9.34 -8.81
N THR A 52 12.18 9.09 -9.41
CA THR A 52 10.95 9.87 -9.28
C THR A 52 9.95 9.25 -8.30
N ASP A 53 10.32 8.16 -7.62
CA ASP A 53 9.46 7.51 -6.65
C ASP A 53 9.44 8.32 -5.35
N THR A 54 8.26 8.48 -4.78
CA THR A 54 8.06 9.30 -3.59
C THR A 54 7.30 8.51 -2.53
N PRO A 55 7.43 8.88 -1.24
CA PRO A 55 6.63 8.26 -0.18
C PRO A 55 5.12 8.32 -0.49
N LEU A 56 4.67 9.41 -1.10
CA LEU A 56 3.28 9.61 -1.47
C LEU A 56 2.84 8.65 -2.58
N SER A 57 3.68 8.45 -3.62
CA SER A 57 3.43 7.45 -4.68
C SER A 57 3.25 6.05 -4.10
N SER A 58 4.07 5.67 -3.11
CA SER A 58 3.95 4.38 -2.41
C SER A 58 2.65 4.25 -1.62
N LEU A 59 2.20 5.30 -0.94
CA LEU A 59 0.88 5.29 -0.26
C LEU A 59 -0.28 5.06 -1.22
N TYR A 60 -0.24 5.68 -2.40
CA TYR A 60 -1.27 5.45 -3.42
C TYR A 60 -1.22 4.02 -3.98
N ARG A 61 -0.03 3.39 -4.08
CA ARG A 61 0.09 1.96 -4.39
C ARG A 61 -0.56 1.09 -3.31
N LEU A 62 -0.27 1.37 -2.04
CA LEU A 62 -0.87 0.66 -0.89
C LEU A 62 -2.40 0.80 -0.87
N TYR A 63 -2.92 2.01 -1.07
CA TYR A 63 -4.35 2.25 -1.23
C TYR A 63 -4.94 1.40 -2.36
N HIS A 64 -4.28 1.37 -3.53
CA HIS A 64 -4.73 0.56 -4.65
C HIS A 64 -4.76 -0.94 -4.30
N PHE A 65 -3.75 -1.47 -3.61
CA PHE A 65 -3.73 -2.89 -3.23
C PHE A 65 -4.77 -3.24 -2.18
N ILE A 66 -5.16 -2.30 -1.32
CA ILE A 66 -6.28 -2.47 -0.40
C ILE A 66 -7.59 -2.59 -1.19
N ILE A 67 -7.87 -1.68 -2.13
CA ILE A 67 -9.14 -1.71 -2.88
C ILE A 67 -9.24 -2.89 -3.85
N THR A 68 -8.10 -3.37 -4.36
CA THR A 68 -8.03 -4.53 -5.27
C THR A 68 -7.85 -5.87 -4.53
N ASP A 69 -7.78 -5.84 -3.19
CA ASP A 69 -7.52 -7.01 -2.35
C ASP A 69 -6.28 -7.82 -2.79
N ASN A 70 -5.25 -7.10 -3.24
CA ASN A 70 -3.97 -7.68 -3.64
C ASN A 70 -3.02 -7.73 -2.45
N THR A 71 -3.22 -8.73 -1.59
CA THR A 71 -2.45 -8.89 -0.33
C THR A 71 -0.96 -9.13 -0.56
N ILE A 72 -0.57 -9.74 -1.68
CA ILE A 72 0.84 -9.99 -2.03
C ILE A 72 1.54 -8.67 -2.33
N GLU A 73 1.00 -7.86 -3.24
CA GLU A 73 1.61 -6.57 -3.57
C GLU A 73 1.50 -5.57 -2.42
N LEU A 74 0.42 -5.64 -1.62
CA LEU A 74 0.30 -4.87 -0.39
C LEU A 74 1.47 -5.14 0.57
N ARG A 75 1.77 -6.41 0.82
CA ARG A 75 2.90 -6.80 1.67
C ARG A 75 4.22 -6.32 1.07
N ASN A 76 4.46 -6.59 -0.20
CA ASN A 76 5.70 -6.23 -0.89
C ASN A 76 5.94 -4.71 -0.83
N GLU A 77 4.89 -3.92 -0.99
CA GLU A 77 4.97 -2.46 -0.92
C GLU A 77 5.19 -1.94 0.51
N LEU A 78 4.57 -2.56 1.53
CA LEU A 78 4.85 -2.24 2.93
C LEU A 78 6.30 -2.54 3.31
N GLU A 79 6.82 -3.68 2.87
CA GLU A 79 8.21 -4.09 3.08
C GLU A 79 9.19 -3.12 2.40
N PHE A 80 8.92 -2.79 1.13
CA PHE A 80 9.67 -1.76 0.40
C PHE A 80 9.67 -0.42 1.14
N PHE A 81 8.51 0.08 1.56
CA PHE A 81 8.40 1.34 2.29
C PHE A 81 9.13 1.29 3.64
N CYS A 82 9.06 0.17 4.35
CA CYS A 82 9.73 0.00 5.64
C CYS A 82 11.26 0.03 5.52
N ASN A 83 11.80 -0.51 4.42
CA ASN A 83 13.24 -0.53 4.14
C ASN A 83 13.78 0.83 3.65
N LYS A 84 12.91 1.77 3.26
CA LYS A 84 13.30 3.14 2.91
C LYS A 84 13.45 3.99 4.18
N ALA A 85 14.62 3.90 4.82
CA ALA A 85 14.94 4.66 6.03
C ALA A 85 14.80 6.19 5.84
N ASP A 86 15.11 6.69 4.64
CA ASP A 86 15.00 8.11 4.26
C ASP A 86 13.55 8.59 4.10
N TRP A 87 12.56 7.71 4.23
CA TRP A 87 11.15 8.02 4.08
C TRP A 87 10.44 7.94 5.43
N PRO A 88 10.51 9.00 6.25
CA PRO A 88 9.79 9.03 7.51
C PRO A 88 8.30 9.26 7.26
N VAL A 89 7.45 8.48 7.94
CA VAL A 89 5.97 8.55 7.77
C VAL A 89 5.41 9.92 8.14
N ASN A 90 6.05 10.63 9.08
CA ASN A 90 5.61 11.95 9.54
C ASN A 90 5.92 13.09 8.54
N ALA A 91 6.83 12.90 7.59
CA ALA A 91 7.18 13.91 6.59
C ALA A 91 6.33 13.80 5.32
N ILE A 92 5.43 12.81 5.26
CA ILE A 92 4.49 12.69 4.15
C ILE A 92 3.50 13.85 4.24
N LEU A 93 3.51 14.69 3.21
CA LEU A 93 2.56 15.80 3.10
C LEU A 93 1.14 15.26 2.89
N ASP A 94 0.16 15.93 3.50
CA ASP A 94 -1.26 15.66 3.24
C ASP A 94 -1.54 15.88 1.74
N PRO A 95 -1.98 14.84 1.00
CA PRO A 95 -2.26 14.95 -0.42
C PRO A 95 -3.41 15.90 -0.76
N LYS A 96 -4.25 16.28 0.22
CA LYS A 96 -5.46 17.12 0.01
C LYS A 96 -6.27 16.61 -1.17
N ASP A 97 -6.52 15.30 -1.15
CA ASP A 97 -7.15 14.62 -2.27
C ASP A 97 -8.59 15.13 -2.46
N THR A 98 -9.00 15.35 -3.71
CA THR A 98 -10.34 15.80 -4.06
C THR A 98 -11.42 14.80 -3.63
N ASN A 99 -11.09 13.51 -3.52
CA ASN A 99 -11.99 12.51 -3.00
C ASN A 99 -11.81 12.36 -1.47
N PRO A 100 -12.82 12.73 -0.65
CA PRO A 100 -12.70 12.70 0.81
C PRO A 100 -12.55 11.29 1.37
N GLU A 101 -13.14 10.27 0.74
CA GLU A 101 -13.03 8.87 1.18
C GLU A 101 -11.61 8.34 0.97
N ARG A 102 -11.03 8.62 -0.21
CA ARG A 102 -9.64 8.27 -0.50
C ARG A 102 -8.68 8.98 0.44
N ASN A 103 -8.92 10.27 0.71
CA ASN A 103 -8.12 11.02 1.67
C ASN A 103 -8.19 10.41 3.08
N ALA A 104 -9.40 10.03 3.53
CA ALA A 104 -9.59 9.39 4.82
C ALA A 104 -8.85 8.05 4.92
N ILE A 105 -8.90 7.22 3.87
CA ILE A 105 -8.17 5.95 3.84
C ILE A 105 -6.66 6.18 3.88
N LEU A 106 -6.14 7.14 3.12
CA LEU A 106 -4.71 7.49 3.13
C LEU A 106 -4.26 7.99 4.52
N ALA A 107 -5.07 8.82 5.19
CA ALA A 107 -4.79 9.29 6.55
C ALA A 107 -4.80 8.15 7.59
N VAL A 108 -5.75 7.21 7.48
CA VAL A 108 -5.80 6.04 8.36
C VAL A 108 -4.60 5.12 8.10
N LEU A 109 -4.25 4.91 6.83
CA LEU A 109 -3.13 4.08 6.43
C LEU A 109 -1.80 4.60 7.00
N THR A 110 -1.52 5.89 6.88
CA THR A 110 -0.29 6.50 7.45
C THR A 110 -0.25 6.37 8.98
N ALA A 111 -1.39 6.57 9.66
CA ALA A 111 -1.47 6.39 11.11
C ALA A 111 -1.20 4.94 11.53
N LEU A 112 -1.73 3.95 10.79
CA LEU A 112 -1.48 2.53 11.04
C LEU A 112 -0.03 2.14 10.76
N MET A 113 0.56 2.64 9.67
CA MET A 113 1.98 2.41 9.34
C MET A 113 2.89 2.95 10.44
N CYS A 114 2.64 4.16 10.93
CA CYS A 114 3.42 4.74 12.03
C CYS A 114 3.38 3.86 13.29
N ARG A 115 2.20 3.41 13.70
CA ARG A 115 2.03 2.48 14.83
C ARG A 115 2.73 1.14 14.60
N ALA A 116 2.57 0.56 13.41
CA ALA A 116 3.15 -0.72 13.06
C ALA A 116 4.68 -0.69 13.06
N PHE A 117 5.28 0.33 12.44
CA PHE A 117 6.73 0.48 12.37
C PHE A 117 7.33 0.78 13.74
N ASN A 118 6.70 1.65 14.54
CA ASN A 118 7.17 1.90 15.90
C ASN A 118 7.12 0.62 16.75
N ARG A 119 6.07 -0.20 16.58
CA ARG A 119 5.99 -1.51 17.24
C ARG A 119 7.06 -2.50 16.79
N LEU A 120 7.50 -2.44 15.52
CA LEU A 120 8.62 -3.25 15.04
C LEU A 120 9.94 -2.79 15.68
N ILE A 121 10.16 -1.48 15.76
CA ILE A 121 11.34 -0.89 16.42
C ILE A 121 11.38 -1.30 17.90
N GLU A 122 10.26 -1.20 18.62
CA GLU A 122 10.14 -1.65 20.02
C GLU A 122 10.49 -3.13 20.21
N LYS A 123 10.27 -3.95 19.18
CA LYS A 123 10.62 -5.38 19.17
C LYS A 123 12.06 -5.66 18.74
N GLY A 124 12.88 -4.64 18.52
CA GLY A 124 14.25 -4.79 18.05
C GLY A 124 14.37 -5.07 16.55
N LEU A 125 13.34 -4.75 15.76
CA LEU A 125 13.35 -4.80 14.30
C LEU A 125 13.39 -3.37 13.75
N PRO A 126 14.56 -2.70 13.75
CA PRO A 126 14.69 -1.37 13.17
C PRO A 126 14.46 -1.42 11.65
N ARG A 127 14.06 -0.26 11.10
CA ARG A 127 14.07 -0.03 9.65
C ARG A 127 15.50 -0.22 9.15
N ASP A 128 15.69 -0.98 8.07
CA ASP A 128 16.99 -1.41 7.54
C ASP A 128 17.65 -2.62 8.25
N SER A 129 16.86 -3.44 8.96
CA SER A 129 17.37 -4.75 9.40
C SER A 129 17.63 -5.66 8.20
N SER A 130 18.81 -6.28 8.15
CA SER A 130 19.09 -7.30 7.14
C SER A 130 18.04 -8.43 7.22
N PRO A 131 17.59 -8.99 6.08
CA PRO A 131 16.69 -10.14 6.09
C PRO A 131 17.26 -11.25 6.98
N ILE A 132 16.40 -11.84 7.82
CA ILE A 132 16.76 -13.05 8.55
C ILE A 132 16.80 -14.18 7.51
N VAL A 133 18.00 -14.57 7.11
CA VAL A 133 18.29 -15.73 6.25
C VAL A 133 18.45 -17.01 7.07
#